data_AF-A0A8H7GUE2-F1
#
_entry.id   AF-A0A8H7GUE2-F1
#
_cell.length_a   1.000
_cell.length_b   1.000
_cell.length_c   1.000
_cell.angle_alpha   90.00
_cell.angle_beta   90.00
_cell.angle_gamma   90.00
#
_symmetry.space_group_name_H-M   'P 1'
#
loop_
_entity.id
_entity.type
_entity.pdbx_description
1 polymer ?
#
loop_
_entity_poly.entity_id
_entity_poly.type
_entity_poly.pdbx_seq_one_letter_code
_entity_poly.pdbx_strand_id
1 'polypeptide(L)'
;MTDSIYTGDDFEDKVKKQVEFYFSDSNLQTDKFLFKIYEANDGWVELKTILTFGRMRQYRPEERAIAALKTSDKLVLSANEDMIRRKDPLKDYNEIKNTRKKNSVHIEGFPTTLSQEDVEEWFNTKILPQLPEEKAVCSIRRVRARANKEFLGIVDVEFKTLADAEFFLGVSVSYADGIVPEAEASEKKDLLTKMSLLTFRQMRESGKRFGVNDVTKRRNSFKDNNRKKVRKTEEKEKENKDEKLEESVEEKVEEKADEKVEEKKAGEKKEEKKEKVEEKKEDEKKEETTV
;
A
#
# COMPACT_ATOMS: atom_id res chain seq x y z
N MET A 1 -5.85 14.10 19.62
CA MET A 1 -6.72 12.93 19.36
C MET A 1 -6.32 11.91 20.41
N THR A 2 -7.25 11.57 21.30
CA THR A 2 -7.03 10.56 22.33
C THR A 2 -6.80 9.22 21.64
N ASP A 3 -5.68 8.55 21.94
CA ASP A 3 -5.43 7.19 21.51
C ASP A 3 -6.42 6.27 22.24
N SER A 4 -7.63 6.13 21.68
CA SER A 4 -8.62 5.18 22.16
C SER A 4 -8.06 3.78 21.92
N ILE A 5 -7.81 3.06 23.01
CA ILE A 5 -7.32 1.68 22.97
C ILE A 5 -8.52 0.77 22.73
N TYR A 6 -8.41 -0.09 21.71
CA TYR A 6 -9.43 -1.08 21.39
C TYR A 6 -9.41 -2.22 22.43
N THR A 7 -10.56 -2.49 23.05
CA THR A 7 -10.69 -3.47 24.15
C THR A 7 -11.69 -4.60 23.86
N GLY A 8 -12.19 -4.71 22.63
CA GLY A 8 -13.14 -5.77 22.26
C GLY A 8 -12.51 -7.18 22.27
N ASP A 9 -13.36 -8.20 22.45
CA ASP A 9 -12.96 -9.61 22.49
C ASP A 9 -12.43 -10.12 21.14
N ASP A 10 -12.84 -9.49 20.04
CA ASP A 10 -12.41 -9.72 18.66
C ASP A 10 -11.09 -9.00 18.29
N PHE A 11 -10.31 -8.56 19.28
CA PHE A 11 -9.04 -7.83 19.10
C PHE A 11 -8.11 -8.53 18.11
N GLU A 12 -7.88 -9.83 18.30
CA GLU A 12 -6.90 -10.59 17.51
C GLU A 12 -7.32 -10.71 16.05
N ASP A 13 -8.61 -10.94 15.81
CA ASP A 13 -9.16 -11.05 14.47
C ASP A 13 -9.17 -9.71 13.73
N LYS A 14 -9.47 -8.61 14.43
CA LYS A 14 -9.39 -7.26 13.87
C LYS A 14 -7.95 -6.87 13.50
N VAL A 15 -6.97 -7.18 14.36
CA VAL A 15 -5.55 -6.97 14.07
C VAL A 15 -5.13 -7.76 12.84
N LYS A 16 -5.40 -9.08 12.81
CA LYS A 16 -5.07 -9.92 11.66
C LYS A 16 -5.69 -9.39 10.38
N LYS A 17 -7.00 -9.14 10.38
CA LYS A 17 -7.75 -8.64 9.22
C LYS A 17 -7.17 -7.32 8.71
N GLN A 18 -6.80 -6.41 9.62
CA GLN A 18 -6.27 -5.10 9.26
C GLN A 18 -4.87 -5.19 8.64
N VAL A 19 -3.98 -6.02 9.21
CA VAL A 19 -2.62 -6.19 8.69
C VAL A 19 -2.63 -7.01 7.39
N GLU A 20 -3.41 -8.08 7.32
CA GLU A 20 -3.61 -8.83 6.07
C GLU A 20 -4.14 -7.94 4.95
N PHE A 21 -5.03 -7.00 5.25
CA PHE A 21 -5.47 -6.02 4.26
C PHE A 21 -4.33 -5.14 3.77
N TYR A 22 -3.43 -4.66 4.63
CA TYR A 22 -2.30 -3.84 4.19
C TYR A 22 -1.39 -4.55 3.20
N PHE A 23 -1.14 -5.83 3.44
CA PHE A 23 -0.35 -6.70 2.58
C PHE A 23 -1.16 -7.37 1.46
N SER A 24 -2.47 -7.11 1.36
CA SER A 24 -3.29 -7.66 0.28
C SER A 24 -2.85 -7.15 -1.10
N ASP A 25 -3.13 -7.93 -2.14
CA ASP A 25 -2.92 -7.53 -3.54
C ASP A 25 -3.58 -6.18 -3.86
N SER A 26 -4.78 -5.96 -3.32
CA SER A 26 -5.55 -4.75 -3.56
C SER A 26 -4.97 -3.51 -2.87
N ASN A 27 -4.28 -3.65 -1.74
CA ASN A 27 -3.69 -2.50 -1.06
C ASN A 27 -2.21 -2.29 -1.41
N LEU A 28 -1.38 -3.33 -1.29
CA LEU A 28 0.08 -3.24 -1.29
C LEU A 28 0.62 -2.55 -2.55
N GLN A 29 0.09 -2.89 -3.73
CA GLN A 29 0.52 -2.27 -5.00
C GLN A 29 0.01 -0.83 -5.23
N THR A 30 -0.86 -0.33 -4.35
CA THR A 30 -1.40 1.04 -4.47
C THR A 30 -0.99 1.97 -3.34
N ASP A 31 -0.59 1.42 -2.21
CA ASP A 31 0.03 2.17 -1.14
C ASP A 31 1.51 2.42 -1.47
N LYS A 32 1.81 3.61 -1.97
CA LYS A 32 3.18 3.99 -2.35
C LYS A 32 4.18 3.93 -1.20
N PHE A 33 3.73 4.13 0.04
CA PHE A 33 4.63 4.12 1.20
C PHE A 33 5.00 2.67 1.54
N LEU A 34 3.98 1.83 1.74
CA LEU A 34 4.19 0.44 2.09
C LEU A 34 4.90 -0.33 0.96
N PHE A 35 4.53 -0.07 -0.30
CA PHE A 35 5.16 -0.72 -1.46
C PHE A 35 6.67 -0.44 -1.54
N LYS A 36 7.09 0.81 -1.33
CA LYS A 36 8.51 1.17 -1.38
C LYS A 36 9.34 0.45 -0.32
N ILE A 37 8.82 0.35 0.91
CA ILE A 37 9.51 -0.35 2.00
C ILE A 37 9.56 -1.85 1.69
N TYR A 38 8.44 -2.41 1.22
CA TYR A 38 8.34 -3.81 0.83
C TYR A 38 9.35 -4.16 -0.28
N GLU A 39 9.47 -3.34 -1.32
CA GLU A 39 10.39 -3.55 -2.43
C GLU A 39 11.87 -3.36 -2.03
N ALA A 40 12.17 -2.40 -1.15
CA ALA A 40 13.54 -2.12 -0.72
C ALA A 40 14.14 -3.21 0.19
N ASN A 41 13.30 -3.99 0.87
CA ASN A 41 13.72 -4.95 1.92
C ASN A 41 13.32 -6.40 1.59
N ASP A 42 13.30 -6.80 0.32
CA ASP A 42 12.96 -8.17 -0.11
C ASP A 42 11.62 -8.70 0.45
N GLY A 43 10.65 -7.80 0.56
CA GLY A 43 9.30 -8.06 1.06
C GLY A 43 9.14 -7.97 2.58
N TRP A 44 10.21 -7.71 3.32
CA TRP A 44 10.17 -7.55 4.78
C TRP A 44 9.82 -6.13 5.18
N VAL A 45 8.91 -5.99 6.14
CA VAL A 45 8.49 -4.70 6.69
C VAL A 45 8.52 -4.78 8.21
N GLU A 46 9.12 -3.78 8.85
CA GLU A 46 9.17 -3.70 10.31
C GLU A 46 7.76 -3.57 10.92
N LEU A 47 7.47 -4.38 11.93
CA LEU A 47 6.19 -4.34 12.65
C LEU A 47 5.97 -3.00 13.36
N LYS A 48 7.03 -2.40 13.90
CA LYS A 48 6.99 -1.05 14.49
C LYS A 48 6.41 -0.04 13.50
N THR A 49 6.81 -0.11 12.24
CA THR A 49 6.28 0.75 11.18
C THR A 49 4.78 0.53 10.98
N ILE A 50 4.32 -0.73 10.90
CA ILE A 50 2.90 -1.07 10.76
C ILE A 50 2.07 -0.57 11.94
N LEU A 51 2.58 -0.70 13.17
CA LEU A 51 1.91 -0.26 14.39
C LEU A 51 1.74 1.27 14.48
N THR A 52 2.54 2.04 13.72
CA THR A 52 2.35 3.50 13.62
C THR A 52 1.17 3.92 12.72
N PHE A 53 0.60 3.00 11.94
CA PHE A 53 -0.45 3.32 10.97
C PHE A 53 -1.74 3.74 11.66
N GLY A 54 -2.47 4.67 11.07
CA GLY A 54 -3.62 5.30 11.72
C GLY A 54 -4.69 4.32 12.24
N ARG A 55 -4.98 3.22 11.51
CA ARG A 55 -5.94 2.20 11.97
C ARG A 55 -5.34 1.18 12.95
N MET A 56 -4.01 1.14 13.08
CA MET A 56 -3.30 0.22 13.96
C MET A 56 -2.98 0.82 15.34
N ARG A 57 -2.91 2.16 15.45
CA ARG A 57 -2.56 2.86 16.70
C ARG A 57 -3.43 2.49 17.90
N GLN A 58 -4.68 2.12 17.66
CA GLN A 58 -5.64 1.71 18.69
C GLN A 58 -5.36 0.31 19.27
N TYR A 59 -4.58 -0.54 18.59
CA TYR A 59 -4.29 -1.89 19.05
C TYR A 59 -3.04 -1.88 19.94
N ARG A 60 -3.27 -1.73 21.24
CA ARG A 60 -2.24 -1.79 22.30
C ARG A 60 -2.64 -2.85 23.34
N PRO A 61 -1.69 -3.58 23.95
CA PRO A 61 -0.23 -3.48 23.78
C PRO A 61 0.29 -4.10 22.47
N GLU A 62 1.50 -3.70 22.04
CA GLU A 62 2.13 -4.19 20.79
C GLU A 62 2.31 -5.71 20.80
N GLU A 63 2.74 -6.27 21.92
CA GLU A 63 2.97 -7.70 22.11
C GLU A 63 1.74 -8.53 21.78
N ARG A 64 0.54 -8.06 22.18
CA ARG A 64 -0.73 -8.74 21.86
C ARG A 64 -1.03 -8.68 20.36
N ALA A 65 -0.75 -7.55 19.72
CA ALA A 65 -0.93 -7.42 18.27
C ALA A 65 0.04 -8.35 17.51
N ILE A 66 1.29 -8.46 17.95
CA ILE A 66 2.29 -9.37 17.35
C ILE A 66 1.87 -10.83 17.56
N ALA A 67 1.39 -11.20 18.75
CA ALA A 67 0.88 -12.54 19.04
C ALA A 67 -0.28 -12.93 18.11
N ALA A 68 -1.21 -12.00 17.83
CA ALA A 68 -2.29 -12.24 16.88
C ALA A 68 -1.76 -12.56 15.47
N LEU A 69 -0.73 -11.86 15.01
CA LEU A 69 -0.14 -12.04 13.67
C LEU A 69 0.56 -13.39 13.49
N LYS A 70 1.03 -14.04 14.56
CA LYS A 70 1.61 -15.40 14.49
C LYS A 70 0.63 -16.44 13.96
N THR A 71 -0.67 -16.20 14.15
CA THR A 71 -1.74 -17.11 13.72
C THR A 71 -2.29 -16.77 12.33
N SER A 72 -1.69 -15.82 11.60
CA SER A 72 -2.10 -15.49 10.23
C SER A 72 -1.61 -16.54 9.24
N ASP A 73 -2.48 -16.98 8.34
CA ASP A 73 -2.13 -17.94 7.29
C ASP A 73 -1.42 -17.30 6.09
N LYS A 74 -1.54 -15.98 5.93
CA LYS A 74 -1.08 -15.22 4.75
C LYS A 74 0.25 -14.50 4.97
N LEU A 75 0.64 -14.31 6.23
CA LEU A 75 1.80 -13.54 6.62
C LEU A 75 2.78 -14.41 7.39
N VAL A 76 4.06 -14.09 7.27
CA VAL A 76 5.16 -14.76 7.95
C VAL A 76 5.93 -13.73 8.75
N LEU A 77 6.25 -14.09 10.00
CA LEU A 77 7.07 -13.29 10.89
C LEU A 77 8.54 -13.73 10.79
N SER A 78 9.45 -12.80 11.00
CA SER A 78 10.88 -13.09 11.14
C SER A 78 11.14 -13.93 12.40
N ALA A 79 12.32 -14.56 12.48
CA ALA A 79 12.72 -15.34 13.65
C ALA A 79 12.74 -14.52 14.96
N ASN A 80 12.99 -13.21 14.86
CA ASN A 80 13.02 -12.29 16.00
C ASN A 80 11.67 -11.60 16.24
N GLU A 81 10.63 -11.93 15.46
CA GLU A 81 9.28 -11.37 15.56
C GLU A 81 9.20 -9.83 15.45
N ASP A 82 10.15 -9.25 14.71
CA ASP A 82 10.30 -7.80 14.50
C ASP A 82 9.85 -7.35 13.11
N MET A 83 9.85 -8.26 12.14
CA MET A 83 9.50 -8.00 10.75
C MET A 83 8.41 -8.96 10.27
N ILE A 84 7.61 -8.49 9.32
CA ILE A 84 6.53 -9.23 8.69
C ILE A 84 6.65 -9.17 7.17
N ARG A 85 6.29 -10.27 6.52
CA ARG A 85 6.30 -10.41 5.08
C ARG A 85 5.13 -11.26 4.62
N ARG A 86 4.71 -11.10 3.36
CA ARG A 86 3.75 -11.99 2.71
C ARG A 86 4.32 -13.40 2.52
N LYS A 87 3.50 -14.41 2.83
CA LYS A 87 3.79 -15.80 2.50
C LYS A 87 3.79 -16.04 1.00
N ASP A 88 2.71 -15.59 0.34
CA ASP A 88 2.52 -15.76 -1.09
C ASP A 88 3.08 -14.57 -1.88
N PRO A 89 3.72 -14.82 -3.04
CA PRO A 89 4.25 -13.76 -3.89
C PRO A 89 3.12 -12.83 -4.37
N LEU A 90 3.52 -11.61 -4.74
CA LEU A 90 2.62 -10.65 -5.37
C LEU A 90 2.20 -11.15 -6.76
N LYS A 91 0.91 -10.99 -7.08
CA LYS A 91 0.44 -11.20 -8.46
C LYS A 91 0.90 -10.07 -9.37
N ASP A 92 0.82 -10.30 -10.67
CA ASP A 92 1.16 -9.29 -11.67
C ASP A 92 0.33 -8.02 -11.51
N TYR A 93 1.00 -6.87 -11.63
CA TYR A 93 0.37 -5.57 -11.45
C TYR A 93 -0.74 -5.29 -12.47
N ASN A 94 -0.56 -5.70 -13.73
CA ASN A 94 -1.57 -5.48 -14.76
C ASN A 94 -2.79 -6.37 -14.55
N GLU A 95 -2.59 -7.59 -14.09
CA GLU A 95 -3.67 -8.51 -13.73
C GLU A 95 -4.53 -7.94 -12.59
N ILE A 96 -3.90 -7.50 -11.49
CA ILE A 96 -4.61 -6.89 -10.35
C ILE A 96 -5.33 -5.61 -10.79
N LYS A 97 -4.66 -4.75 -11.57
CA LYS A 97 -5.25 -3.51 -12.08
C LYS A 97 -6.47 -3.76 -12.95
N ASN A 98 -6.43 -4.78 -13.81
CA ASN A 98 -7.55 -5.13 -14.68
C ASN A 98 -8.71 -5.77 -13.90
N THR A 99 -8.40 -6.66 -12.95
CA THR A 99 -9.40 -7.27 -12.07
C THR A 99 -10.11 -6.21 -11.24
N ARG A 100 -9.36 -5.32 -10.59
CA ARG A 100 -9.93 -4.20 -9.83
C ARG A 100 -10.86 -3.35 -10.68
N LYS A 101 -10.45 -2.99 -11.90
CA LYS A 101 -11.28 -2.15 -12.79
C LYS A 101 -12.65 -2.76 -13.06
N LYS A 102 -12.74 -4.09 -13.20
CA LYS A 102 -13.98 -4.80 -13.49
C LYS A 102 -14.82 -5.03 -12.23
N ASN A 103 -14.18 -5.41 -11.12
CA ASN A 103 -14.86 -5.81 -9.90
C ASN A 103 -15.16 -4.63 -8.95
N SER A 104 -14.84 -3.39 -9.35
CA SER A 104 -15.06 -2.20 -8.54
C SER A 104 -16.40 -1.53 -8.84
N VAL A 105 -17.19 -1.31 -7.80
CA VAL A 105 -18.50 -0.63 -7.84
C VAL A 105 -18.40 0.70 -7.10
N HIS A 106 -18.98 1.73 -7.68
CA HIS A 106 -19.15 3.05 -7.10
C HIS A 106 -20.57 3.19 -6.55
N ILE A 107 -20.70 3.60 -5.30
CA ILE A 107 -21.98 3.68 -4.59
C ILE A 107 -22.13 5.07 -3.97
N GLU A 108 -23.23 5.74 -4.25
CA GLU A 108 -23.59 7.07 -3.77
C GLU A 108 -24.88 6.99 -2.92
N GLY A 109 -24.99 7.81 -1.88
CA GLY A 109 -26.20 7.92 -1.05
C GLY A 109 -26.04 7.48 0.40
N PHE A 110 -24.81 7.19 0.85
CA PHE A 110 -24.57 6.90 2.27
C PHE A 110 -24.66 8.17 3.13
N PRO A 111 -25.10 8.07 4.39
CA PRO A 111 -25.02 9.18 5.35
C PRO A 111 -23.60 9.71 5.53
N THR A 112 -23.42 11.03 5.57
CA THR A 112 -22.08 11.66 5.66
C THR A 112 -21.39 11.50 7.02
N THR A 113 -22.14 11.13 8.05
CA THR A 113 -21.64 10.87 9.42
C THR A 113 -21.03 9.49 9.60
N LEU A 114 -21.18 8.61 8.60
CA LEU A 114 -20.95 7.18 8.72
C LEU A 114 -19.45 6.84 8.82
N SER A 115 -19.10 5.96 9.76
CA SER A 115 -17.73 5.59 10.09
C SER A 115 -17.14 4.61 9.06
N GLN A 116 -15.87 4.21 9.17
CA GLN A 116 -15.36 3.15 8.26
C GLN A 116 -15.90 1.77 8.70
N GLU A 117 -16.02 1.57 10.01
CA GLU A 117 -16.43 0.32 10.62
C GLU A 117 -17.90 0.04 10.31
N ASP A 118 -18.74 1.08 10.36
CA ASP A 118 -20.17 0.95 10.02
C ASP A 118 -20.36 0.52 8.55
N VAL A 119 -19.55 1.03 7.61
CA VAL A 119 -19.59 0.59 6.20
C VAL A 119 -19.20 -0.88 6.11
N GLU A 120 -18.08 -1.25 6.74
CA GLU A 120 -17.56 -2.62 6.71
C GLU A 120 -18.56 -3.59 7.32
N GLU A 121 -19.17 -3.26 8.46
CA GLU A 121 -20.23 -4.04 9.11
C GLU A 121 -21.48 -4.15 8.24
N TRP A 122 -21.91 -3.05 7.60
CA TRP A 122 -23.05 -3.07 6.69
C TRP A 122 -22.83 -4.03 5.52
N PHE A 123 -21.65 -4.02 4.89
CA PHE A 123 -21.32 -4.99 3.85
C PHE A 123 -21.32 -6.43 4.39
N ASN A 124 -20.69 -6.66 5.54
CA ASN A 124 -20.58 -8.01 6.12
C ASN A 124 -21.94 -8.60 6.52
N THR A 125 -22.86 -7.78 7.01
CA THR A 125 -24.16 -8.24 7.54
C THR A 125 -25.27 -8.23 6.50
N LYS A 126 -25.35 -7.20 5.66
CA LYS A 126 -26.48 -6.99 4.75
C LYS A 126 -26.23 -7.48 3.34
N ILE A 127 -24.98 -7.40 2.86
CA ILE A 127 -24.66 -7.64 1.44
C ILE A 127 -23.98 -8.99 1.23
N LEU A 128 -22.85 -9.26 1.92
CA LEU A 128 -22.04 -10.45 1.70
C LEU A 128 -22.83 -11.78 1.79
N PRO A 129 -23.75 -11.99 2.76
CA PRO A 129 -24.47 -13.25 2.87
C PRO A 129 -25.31 -13.58 1.63
N GLN A 130 -25.75 -12.54 0.91
CA GLN A 130 -26.67 -12.61 -0.23
C GLN A 130 -25.95 -12.71 -1.58
N LEU A 131 -24.62 -12.57 -1.61
CA LEU A 131 -23.85 -12.69 -2.84
C LEU A 131 -23.79 -14.15 -3.32
N PRO A 132 -23.66 -14.40 -4.64
CA PRO A 132 -23.71 -15.74 -5.21
C PRO A 132 -22.43 -16.58 -5.03
N GLU A 133 -21.22 -15.98 -5.05
CA GLU A 133 -19.96 -16.73 -5.14
C GLU A 133 -19.10 -16.70 -3.86
N GLU A 134 -17.93 -16.05 -3.88
CA GLU A 134 -16.96 -16.05 -2.76
C GLU A 134 -17.44 -15.20 -1.58
N LYS A 135 -18.44 -14.34 -1.78
CA LYS A 135 -19.07 -13.53 -0.72
C LYS A 135 -18.03 -12.70 0.05
N ALA A 136 -17.06 -12.14 -0.67
CA ALA A 136 -15.95 -11.41 -0.08
C ALA A 136 -15.66 -10.09 -0.80
N VAL A 137 -15.25 -9.08 -0.02
CA VAL A 137 -14.78 -7.80 -0.53
C VAL A 137 -13.26 -7.71 -0.34
N CYS A 138 -12.55 -7.28 -1.39
CA CYS A 138 -11.11 -7.03 -1.35
C CYS A 138 -10.78 -5.67 -0.73
N SER A 139 -11.54 -4.62 -1.08
CA SER A 139 -11.32 -3.28 -0.52
C SER A 139 -12.60 -2.45 -0.44
N ILE A 140 -12.72 -1.65 0.62
CA ILE A 140 -13.81 -0.69 0.84
C ILE A 140 -13.19 0.68 1.10
N ARG A 141 -13.55 1.66 0.27
CA ARG A 141 -12.97 3.01 0.32
C ARG A 141 -14.05 4.07 0.39
N ARG A 142 -14.10 4.78 1.52
CA ARG A 142 -14.86 6.02 1.64
C ARG A 142 -14.19 7.14 0.84
N VAL A 143 -14.94 7.74 -0.08
CA VAL A 143 -14.49 8.91 -0.85
C VAL A 143 -14.69 10.16 0.00
N ARG A 144 -13.61 10.90 0.19
CA ARG A 144 -13.57 12.13 0.97
C ARG A 144 -13.28 13.34 0.09
N ALA A 145 -13.83 14.48 0.47
CA ALA A 145 -13.52 15.74 -0.17
C ALA A 145 -12.04 16.10 0.03
N ARG A 146 -11.39 16.62 -1.03
CA ARG A 146 -9.96 16.94 -0.98
C ARG A 146 -9.64 18.10 -0.05
N ALA A 147 -10.55 19.06 0.09
CA ALA A 147 -10.34 20.29 0.86
C ALA A 147 -10.45 20.07 2.37
N ASN A 148 -11.57 19.54 2.84
CA ASN A 148 -11.89 19.38 4.27
C ASN A 148 -11.77 17.93 4.77
N LYS A 149 -11.47 16.95 3.90
CA LYS A 149 -11.39 15.51 4.23
C LYS A 149 -12.70 14.93 4.78
N GLU A 150 -13.82 15.63 4.60
CA GLU A 150 -15.14 15.14 4.99
C GLU A 150 -15.61 14.02 4.07
N PHE A 151 -16.41 13.11 4.62
CA PHE A 151 -16.98 12.00 3.87
C PHE A 151 -18.13 12.50 3.00
N LEU A 152 -18.10 12.15 1.70
CA LEU A 152 -19.08 12.63 0.72
C LEU A 152 -20.33 11.75 0.61
N GLY A 153 -20.48 10.71 1.44
CA GLY A 153 -21.56 9.73 1.28
C GLY A 153 -21.35 8.78 0.10
N ILE A 154 -20.09 8.64 -0.34
CA ILE A 154 -19.71 7.87 -1.53
C ILE A 154 -18.70 6.79 -1.14
N VAL A 155 -18.98 5.55 -1.52
CA VAL A 155 -18.13 4.39 -1.22
C VAL A 155 -17.76 3.68 -2.51
N ASP A 156 -16.46 3.49 -2.72
CA ASP A 156 -15.91 2.60 -3.75
C ASP A 156 -15.64 1.23 -3.12
N VAL A 157 -16.15 0.17 -3.74
CA VAL A 157 -16.03 -1.20 -3.24
C VAL A 157 -15.45 -2.09 -4.32
N GLU A 158 -14.44 -2.89 -3.96
CA GLU A 158 -13.81 -3.87 -4.86
C GLU A 158 -14.22 -5.28 -4.40
N PHE A 159 -15.11 -5.92 -5.15
CA PHE A 159 -15.50 -7.29 -4.89
C PHE A 159 -14.41 -8.27 -5.31
N LYS A 160 -14.41 -9.44 -4.67
CA LYS A 160 -13.44 -10.49 -4.96
C LYS A 160 -13.66 -11.11 -6.33
N THR A 161 -14.90 -11.39 -6.70
CA THR A 161 -15.27 -11.93 -8.02
C THR A 161 -16.05 -10.92 -8.86
N LEU A 162 -16.06 -11.15 -10.17
CA LEU A 162 -16.80 -10.32 -11.12
C LEU A 162 -18.30 -10.61 -11.04
N ALA A 163 -18.70 -11.87 -10.85
CA ALA A 163 -20.10 -12.25 -10.73
C ALA A 163 -20.77 -11.59 -9.51
N ASP A 164 -20.07 -11.54 -8.37
CA ASP A 164 -20.55 -10.84 -7.18
C ASP A 164 -20.76 -9.33 -7.45
N ALA A 165 -19.85 -8.69 -8.19
CA ALA A 165 -19.97 -7.29 -8.57
C ALA A 165 -21.15 -7.05 -9.52
N GLU A 166 -21.36 -7.92 -10.51
CA GLU A 166 -22.46 -7.82 -11.47
C GLU A 166 -23.82 -8.09 -10.81
N PHE A 167 -23.91 -9.09 -9.93
CA PHE A 167 -25.09 -9.35 -9.12
C PHE A 167 -25.42 -8.13 -8.25
N PHE A 168 -24.42 -7.60 -7.54
CA PHE A 168 -24.59 -6.39 -6.73
C PHE A 168 -25.00 -5.18 -7.57
N LEU A 169 -24.62 -5.09 -8.85
CA LEU A 169 -25.08 -4.07 -9.80
C LEU A 169 -26.51 -4.30 -10.34
N GLY A 170 -27.04 -5.52 -10.28
CA GLY A 170 -28.41 -5.84 -10.67
C GLY A 170 -29.47 -5.56 -9.60
N VAL A 171 -29.14 -5.65 -8.32
CA VAL A 171 -30.13 -5.61 -7.21
C VAL A 171 -30.40 -4.22 -6.61
N SER A 172 -31.63 -3.84 -6.28
CA SER A 172 -31.85 -2.56 -5.58
C SER A 172 -31.34 -2.63 -4.14
N VAL A 173 -30.69 -1.56 -3.65
CA VAL A 173 -30.04 -1.56 -2.33
C VAL A 173 -30.36 -0.28 -1.56
N SER A 174 -30.67 -0.40 -0.27
CA SER A 174 -30.81 0.72 0.67
C SER A 174 -29.89 0.53 1.86
N TYR A 175 -29.44 1.62 2.48
CA TYR A 175 -28.59 1.55 3.66
C TYR A 175 -29.30 0.89 4.87
N ALA A 176 -30.58 1.15 5.10
CA ALA A 176 -31.29 0.58 6.25
C ALA A 176 -31.51 -0.95 6.11
N ASP A 177 -31.99 -1.36 4.94
CA ASP A 177 -32.51 -2.71 4.73
C ASP A 177 -31.52 -3.66 4.04
N GLY A 178 -30.49 -3.12 3.38
CA GLY A 178 -29.62 -3.91 2.51
C GLY A 178 -30.23 -4.08 1.13
N ILE A 179 -30.25 -5.32 0.61
CA ILE A 179 -30.87 -5.61 -0.68
C ILE A 179 -32.40 -5.58 -0.53
N VAL A 180 -33.03 -4.76 -1.38
CA VAL A 180 -34.47 -4.53 -1.38
C VAL A 180 -35.06 -5.23 -2.61
N PRO A 181 -36.10 -6.06 -2.46
CA PRO A 181 -36.83 -6.63 -3.58
C PRO A 181 -37.40 -5.54 -4.49
N GLU A 182 -37.46 -5.80 -5.80
CA GLU A 182 -37.86 -4.80 -6.80
C GLU A 182 -39.27 -4.23 -6.55
N ALA A 183 -40.17 -5.03 -5.97
CA ALA A 183 -41.52 -4.60 -5.59
C ALA A 183 -41.55 -3.51 -4.50
N GLU A 184 -40.57 -3.49 -3.59
CA GLU A 184 -40.46 -2.47 -2.53
C GLU A 184 -39.52 -1.32 -2.91
N ALA A 185 -38.71 -1.51 -3.96
CA ALA A 185 -37.73 -0.54 -4.41
C ALA A 185 -38.38 0.75 -4.93
N SER A 186 -39.53 0.65 -5.61
CA SER A 186 -40.22 1.82 -6.17
C SER A 186 -40.74 2.81 -5.12
N GLU A 187 -40.92 2.37 -3.87
CA GLU A 187 -41.51 3.18 -2.81
C GLU A 187 -40.47 3.83 -1.89
N LYS A 188 -39.22 3.33 -1.89
CA LYS A 188 -38.15 3.81 -1.01
C LYS A 188 -37.37 4.94 -1.67
N LYS A 189 -37.40 6.13 -1.06
CA LYS A 189 -36.59 7.29 -1.48
C LYS A 189 -35.10 7.15 -1.11
N ASP A 190 -34.78 6.21 -0.22
CA ASP A 190 -33.46 6.04 0.38
C ASP A 190 -32.63 4.93 -0.31
N LEU A 191 -32.88 4.73 -1.61
CA LEU A 191 -32.09 3.80 -2.43
C LEU A 191 -30.72 4.39 -2.74
N LEU A 192 -29.70 3.53 -2.63
CA LEU A 192 -28.34 3.86 -2.99
C LEU A 192 -28.18 3.82 -4.51
N THR A 193 -27.59 4.86 -5.06
CA THR A 193 -27.25 4.92 -6.48
C THR A 193 -25.93 4.19 -6.70
N LYS A 194 -25.88 3.27 -7.65
CA LYS A 194 -24.71 2.42 -7.89
C LYS A 194 -24.40 2.27 -9.37
N MET A 195 -23.13 2.10 -9.69
CA MET A 195 -22.63 1.85 -11.05
C MET A 195 -21.23 1.26 -11.00
N SER A 196 -20.75 0.71 -12.12
CA SER A 196 -19.34 0.32 -12.18
C SER A 196 -18.43 1.55 -12.00
N LEU A 197 -17.32 1.38 -11.28
CA LEU A 197 -16.35 2.46 -11.06
C LEU A 197 -15.74 2.94 -12.38
N LEU A 198 -15.63 2.06 -13.37
CA LEU A 198 -15.20 2.39 -14.72
C LEU A 198 -16.20 3.35 -15.40
N THR A 199 -17.49 3.02 -15.35
CA THR A 199 -18.58 3.85 -15.89
C THR A 199 -18.59 5.22 -15.21
N PHE A 200 -18.45 5.27 -13.88
CA PHE A 200 -18.37 6.52 -13.14
C PHE A 200 -17.19 7.40 -13.61
N ARG A 201 -16.00 6.81 -13.76
CA ARG A 201 -14.81 7.53 -14.24
C ARG A 201 -15.01 8.09 -15.65
N GLN A 202 -15.55 7.30 -16.56
CA GLN A 202 -15.86 7.75 -17.93
C GLN A 202 -16.90 8.89 -17.95
N MET A 203 -17.92 8.82 -17.10
CA MET A 203 -18.93 9.87 -16.97
C MET A 203 -18.35 11.17 -16.40
N ARG A 204 -17.38 11.07 -15.49
CA ARG A 204 -16.65 12.22 -14.94
C ARG A 204 -15.73 12.86 -15.99
N GLU A 205 -14.99 12.05 -16.75
CA GLU A 205 -14.07 12.52 -17.79
C GLU A 205 -14.80 13.14 -18.98
N SER A 206 -15.93 12.56 -19.38
CA SER A 206 -16.77 13.09 -20.46
C SER A 206 -17.51 14.38 -20.07
N GLY A 207 -17.50 14.78 -18.79
CA GLY A 207 -18.19 15.98 -18.28
C GLY A 207 -19.73 15.86 -18.30
N LYS A 208 -20.28 14.72 -18.76
CA LYS A 208 -21.71 14.49 -18.96
C LYS A 208 -22.53 14.59 -17.66
N ARG A 209 -21.93 14.26 -16.51
CA ARG A 209 -22.59 14.34 -15.20
C ARG A 209 -22.56 15.70 -14.53
N PHE A 210 -21.59 16.55 -14.88
CA PHE A 210 -21.31 17.78 -14.14
C PHE A 210 -21.74 19.05 -14.90
N GLY A 211 -22.59 18.93 -15.91
CA GLY A 211 -23.08 20.07 -16.69
C GLY A 211 -21.96 20.87 -17.37
N VAL A 212 -20.80 20.24 -17.64
CA VAL A 212 -19.67 20.89 -18.28
C VAL A 212 -19.90 20.87 -19.79
N ASN A 213 -20.59 21.89 -20.29
CA ASN A 213 -20.82 22.08 -21.73
C ASN A 213 -19.50 22.04 -22.51
N ASP A 214 -19.51 21.55 -23.75
CA ASP A 214 -18.29 21.43 -24.58
C ASP A 214 -17.56 22.77 -24.80
N VAL A 215 -18.23 23.91 -24.55
CA VAL A 215 -17.65 25.26 -24.57
C VAL A 215 -16.65 25.50 -23.43
N THR A 216 -16.90 24.97 -22.22
CA THR A 216 -15.95 25.09 -21.09
C THR A 216 -14.78 24.11 -21.21
N LYS A 217 -14.97 22.95 -21.87
CA LYS A 217 -13.86 22.05 -22.25
C LYS A 217 -12.87 22.72 -23.20
N ARG A 218 -13.34 23.45 -24.22
CA ARG A 218 -12.47 24.19 -25.16
C ARG A 218 -11.64 25.26 -24.43
N ARG A 219 -12.23 25.96 -23.45
CA ARG A 219 -11.53 26.97 -22.63
C ARG A 219 -10.44 26.39 -21.74
N ASN A 220 -10.63 25.19 -21.21
CA ASN A 220 -9.61 24.49 -20.42
C ASN A 220 -8.48 23.87 -21.28
N SER A 221 -8.76 23.48 -22.53
CA SER A 221 -7.73 22.91 -23.42
C SER A 221 -6.59 23.88 -23.75
N PHE A 222 -6.86 25.20 -23.81
CA PHE A 222 -5.83 26.23 -24.00
C PHE A 222 -4.92 26.38 -22.77
N LYS A 223 -5.42 26.13 -21.56
CA LYS A 223 -4.61 26.15 -20.32
C LYS A 223 -3.82 24.85 -20.11
N ASP A 224 -4.32 23.72 -20.60
CA ASP A 224 -3.66 22.42 -20.45
C ASP A 224 -2.41 22.28 -21.34
N ASN A 225 -2.41 22.86 -22.54
CA ASN A 225 -1.21 22.88 -23.39
C ASN A 225 -0.05 23.65 -22.74
N ASN A 226 -0.34 24.74 -22.01
CA ASN A 226 0.70 25.49 -21.32
C ASN A 226 1.22 24.72 -20.08
N ARG A 227 0.35 24.01 -19.36
CA ARG A 227 0.76 23.13 -18.24
C ARG A 227 1.54 21.89 -18.69
N LYS A 228 1.20 21.28 -19.83
CA LYS A 228 2.00 20.19 -20.41
C LYS A 228 3.38 20.67 -20.87
N LYS A 229 3.47 21.89 -21.40
CA LYS A 229 4.74 22.49 -21.79
C LYS A 229 5.61 22.75 -20.56
N VAL A 230 5.06 23.36 -19.51
CA VAL A 230 5.76 23.60 -18.22
C VAL A 230 6.18 22.29 -17.55
N ARG A 231 5.31 21.27 -17.49
CA ARG A 231 5.67 19.95 -16.94
C ARG A 231 6.79 19.25 -17.72
N LYS A 232 6.79 19.37 -19.05
CA LYS A 232 7.85 18.79 -19.90
C LYS A 232 9.18 19.51 -19.72
N THR A 233 9.16 20.81 -19.41
CA THR A 233 10.38 21.55 -19.03
C THR A 233 10.85 21.16 -17.63
N GLU A 234 9.93 21.03 -16.66
CA GLU A 234 10.25 20.61 -15.28
C GLU A 234 10.72 19.14 -15.20
N GLU A 235 10.21 18.24 -16.05
CA GLU A 235 10.69 16.85 -16.17
C GLU A 235 12.10 16.81 -16.77
N LYS A 236 12.38 17.59 -17.82
CA LYS A 236 13.74 17.70 -18.40
C LYS A 236 14.75 18.35 -17.45
N GLU A 237 14.32 19.33 -16.65
CA GLU A 237 15.17 19.94 -15.63
C GLU A 237 15.42 19.01 -14.45
N LYS A 238 14.52 18.05 -14.17
CA LYS A 238 14.73 17.01 -13.16
C LYS A 238 15.62 15.88 -13.67
N GLU A 239 15.41 15.39 -14.90
CA GLU A 239 16.29 14.40 -15.54
C GLU A 239 17.74 14.92 -15.59
N ASN A 240 17.96 16.16 -16.05
CA ASN A 240 19.30 16.77 -16.05
C ASN A 240 19.90 16.97 -14.64
N LYS A 241 19.07 17.01 -13.59
CA LYS A 241 19.53 17.18 -12.21
C LYS A 241 19.83 15.84 -11.55
N ASP A 242 19.07 14.81 -11.90
CA ASP A 242 19.26 13.44 -11.47
C ASP A 242 20.48 12.82 -12.19
N GLU A 243 20.67 13.04 -13.49
CA GLU A 243 21.89 12.64 -14.23
C GLU A 243 23.15 13.28 -13.63
N LYS A 244 23.08 14.57 -13.27
CA LYS A 244 24.21 15.28 -12.65
C LYS A 244 24.47 14.84 -11.20
N LEU A 245 23.47 14.29 -10.52
CA LEU A 245 23.59 13.69 -9.20
C LEU A 245 24.18 12.29 -9.29
N GLU A 246 23.78 11.48 -10.27
CA GLU A 246 24.33 10.15 -10.54
C GLU A 246 25.81 10.23 -10.93
N GLU A 247 26.20 11.16 -11.82
CA GLU A 247 27.60 11.37 -12.22
C GLU A 247 28.48 11.79 -11.01
N SER A 248 27.95 12.64 -10.11
CA SER A 248 28.64 13.05 -8.88
C SER A 248 28.71 11.96 -7.79
N VAL A 249 27.85 10.95 -7.87
CA VAL A 249 27.84 9.81 -6.97
C VAL A 249 28.77 8.72 -7.49
N GLU A 250 28.82 8.50 -8.81
CA GLU A 250 29.81 7.60 -9.44
C GLU A 250 31.24 8.09 -9.20
N GLU A 251 31.52 9.39 -9.38
CA GLU A 251 32.86 9.97 -9.12
C GLU A 251 33.28 9.78 -7.64
N LYS A 252 32.34 9.93 -6.70
CA LYS A 252 32.58 9.68 -5.25
C LYS A 252 32.71 8.21 -4.88
N VAL A 253 32.16 7.30 -5.68
CA VAL A 253 32.26 5.86 -5.47
C VAL A 253 33.58 5.34 -6.04
N GLU A 254 34.06 5.86 -7.16
CA GLU A 254 35.40 5.58 -7.68
C GLU A 254 36.49 6.10 -6.72
N GLU A 255 36.36 7.34 -6.22
CA GLU A 255 37.35 7.92 -5.28
C GLU A 255 37.45 7.09 -3.97
N LYS A 256 36.31 6.58 -3.46
CA LYS A 256 36.28 5.69 -2.29
C LYS A 256 36.72 4.27 -2.57
N ALA A 257 36.62 3.80 -3.82
CA ALA A 257 37.10 2.49 -4.22
C ALA A 257 38.63 2.48 -4.31
N ASP A 258 39.23 3.54 -4.85
CA ASP A 258 40.68 3.71 -4.91
C ASP A 258 41.31 3.86 -3.52
N GLU A 259 40.67 4.61 -2.61
CA GLU A 259 41.13 4.76 -1.22
C GLU A 259 41.12 3.40 -0.46
N LYS A 260 40.11 2.55 -0.72
CA LYS A 260 40.03 1.18 -0.18
C LYS A 260 41.05 0.21 -0.76
N VAL A 261 41.49 0.43 -2.00
CA VAL A 261 42.52 -0.40 -2.66
C VAL A 261 43.91 -0.01 -2.14
N GLU A 262 44.16 1.27 -1.85
CA GLU A 262 45.40 1.71 -1.18
C GLU A 262 45.50 1.21 0.27
N GLU A 263 44.41 1.23 1.05
CA GLU A 263 44.42 0.69 2.42
C GLU A 263 44.67 -0.82 2.46
N LYS A 264 44.12 -1.58 1.50
CA LYS A 264 44.38 -3.03 1.41
C LYS A 264 45.82 -3.36 1.03
N LYS A 265 46.43 -2.61 0.10
CA LYS A 265 47.87 -2.77 -0.25
C LYS A 265 48.81 -2.36 0.89
N ALA A 266 48.40 -1.43 1.76
CA ALA A 266 49.15 -1.07 2.96
C ALA A 266 49.05 -2.11 4.09
N GLY A 267 47.93 -2.85 4.15
CA GLY A 267 47.69 -3.98 5.05
C GLY A 267 48.59 -5.19 4.74
N GLU A 268 48.62 -5.63 3.48
CA GLU A 268 49.44 -6.79 3.06
C GLU A 268 50.94 -6.54 3.27
N LYS A 269 51.43 -5.32 3.02
CA LYS A 269 52.84 -4.95 3.30
C LYS A 269 53.20 -4.93 4.79
N LYS A 270 52.22 -4.81 5.70
CA LYS A 270 52.43 -4.87 7.14
C LYS A 270 52.43 -6.31 7.68
N GLU A 271 51.66 -7.21 7.07
CA GLU A 271 51.70 -8.64 7.40
C GLU A 271 52.99 -9.32 6.91
N GLU A 272 53.44 -9.05 5.68
CA GLU A 272 54.74 -9.59 5.18
C GLU A 272 55.95 -9.09 6.00
N LYS A 273 55.87 -7.89 6.58
CA LYS A 273 56.92 -7.37 7.48
C LYS A 273 56.86 -7.95 8.88
N LYS A 274 55.70 -8.47 9.33
CA LYS A 274 55.56 -9.12 10.63
C LYS A 274 56.07 -10.56 10.58
N GLU A 275 55.74 -11.30 9.52
CA GLU A 275 56.25 -12.67 9.33
C GLU A 275 57.78 -12.70 9.21
N LYS A 276 58.40 -11.76 8.46
CA LYS A 276 59.87 -11.68 8.36
C LYS A 276 60.60 -11.27 9.65
N VAL A 277 59.90 -10.70 10.63
CA VAL A 277 60.47 -10.32 11.92
C VAL A 277 60.30 -11.44 12.96
N GLU A 278 59.26 -12.26 12.84
CA GLU A 278 59.10 -13.47 13.66
C GLU A 278 60.08 -14.58 13.23
N GLU A 279 60.31 -14.76 11.93
CA GLU A 279 61.27 -15.75 11.41
C GLU A 279 62.71 -15.44 11.86
N LYS A 280 63.11 -14.17 11.89
CA LYS A 280 64.45 -13.75 12.37
C LYS A 280 64.64 -13.92 13.89
N LYS A 281 63.57 -13.88 14.68
CA LYS A 281 63.65 -14.06 16.14
C LYS A 281 63.72 -15.54 16.54
N GLU A 282 63.25 -16.44 15.70
CA GLU A 282 63.41 -17.89 15.93
C GLU A 282 64.81 -18.39 15.55
N ASP A 283 65.48 -17.77 14.58
CA ASP A 283 66.86 -18.15 14.22
C ASP A 283 67.91 -17.63 15.21
N GLU A 284 67.77 -16.40 15.75
CA GLU A 284 68.69 -15.89 16.80
C GLU A 284 68.59 -16.70 18.11
N LYS A 285 67.44 -17.33 18.38
CA LYS A 285 67.25 -18.13 19.60
C LYS A 285 67.86 -19.53 19.51
N LYS A 286 68.20 -20.01 18.30
CA LYS A 286 68.85 -21.31 18.09
C LYS A 286 70.39 -21.22 18.15
N GLU A 287 70.98 -20.06 17.92
CA GLU A 287 72.44 -19.88 18.01
C GLU A 287 72.95 -19.66 19.45
N GLU A 288 72.13 -19.15 20.39
CA GLU A 288 72.56 -18.96 21.79
C GLU A 288 72.50 -20.22 22.68
N THR A 289 72.09 -21.39 22.15
CA THR A 289 72.06 -22.65 22.93
C THR A 289 73.20 -23.63 22.60
N THR A 290 74.20 -23.20 21.81
CA THR A 290 75.33 -24.06 21.43
C THR A 290 76.68 -23.35 21.62
N VAL A 291 77.01 -22.97 22.86
CA VAL A 291 78.40 -22.85 23.35
C VAL A 291 78.45 -23.32 24.79
#